data_AF-A0AAP4Q3F0-F1
#
_entry.id   AF-A0AAP4Q3F0-F1
#
_cell.length_a   1.000
_cell.length_b   1.000
_cell.length_c   1.000
_cell.angle_alpha   90.00
_cell.angle_beta   90.00
_cell.angle_gamma   90.00
#
_symmetry.space_group_name_H-M   'P 1'
#
loop_
_entity.id
_entity.type
_entity.pdbx_description
1 polymer ?
#
loop_
_entity_poly.entity_id
_entity_poly.type
_entity_poly.pdbx_seq_one_letter_code
_entity_poly.pdbx_strand_id
1 'polypeptide(L)' 'MKTGWLKDNDRWYYLDANNGGSMKTGWINVEGKYYYLDTDSDPNKIGVMKTGWL' A
#
# COMPACT_ATOMS: atom_id res chain seq x y z
N MET A 1 5.20 15.15 7.15
CA MET A 1 5.38 13.78 6.64
C MET A 1 4.02 13.24 6.21
N LYS A 2 3.92 12.53 5.08
CA LYS A 2 2.65 11.92 4.65
C LYS A 2 2.52 10.52 5.27
N THR A 3 1.32 10.17 5.72
CA THR A 3 1.00 8.87 6.32
C THR A 3 -0.40 8.44 5.83
N GLY A 4 -0.73 7.16 5.98
CA GLY A 4 -2.00 6.60 5.53
C GLY A 4 -2.04 6.38 4.02
N TRP A 5 -3.26 6.42 3.47
CA TRP A 5 -3.48 6.22 2.04
C TRP A 5 -2.90 7.36 1.21
N LEU A 6 -2.11 6.99 0.20
CA LEU A 6 -1.56 7.90 -0.79
C LEU A 6 -2.02 7.46 -2.18
N LYS A 7 -2.64 8.38 -2.92
CA LYS A 7 -2.88 8.21 -4.36
C LYS A 7 -1.82 8.98 -5.14
N ASP A 8 -1.08 8.28 -5.99
CA ASP A 8 -0.08 8.86 -6.88
C ASP A 8 -0.14 8.17 -8.25
N ASN A 9 -0.17 8.95 -9.33
CA ASN A 9 -0.27 8.46 -10.72
C ASN A 9 -1.32 7.34 -10.91
N ASP A 10 -2.53 7.59 -10.37
CA ASP A 10 -3.67 6.65 -10.33
C ASP A 10 -3.45 5.31 -9.60
N ARG A 11 -2.40 5.22 -8.78
CA ARG A 11 -2.08 4.06 -7.95
C ARG A 11 -2.24 4.40 -6.47
N TRP A 12 -2.68 3.43 -5.69
CA TRP A 12 -2.82 3.55 -4.24
C TRP A 12 -1.65 2.90 -3.52
N TYR A 13 -1.15 3.58 -2.49
CA TYR A 13 -0.09 3.14 -1.60
C TYR A 13 -0.53 3.38 -0.15
N TYR A 14 0.13 2.71 0.79
CA TYR A 14 -0.09 2.96 2.21
C TYR A 14 1.23 3.29 2.92
N LEU A 15 1.25 4.42 3.62
CA LEU A 15 2.40 4.94 4.34
C LEU A 15 2.22 4.73 5.85
N ASP A 16 3.18 4.07 6.48
CA ASP A 16 3.14 3.71 7.90
C ASP A 16 3.43 4.92 8.80
N ALA A 17 2.42 5.39 9.52
CA ALA A 17 2.58 6.48 10.48
C ALA A 17 3.54 6.16 11.63
N ASN A 18 3.65 4.89 12.01
CA ASN A 18 4.49 4.45 13.13
C ASN A 18 5.96 4.28 12.71
N ASN A 19 6.24 4.30 11.40
CA ASN A 19 7.58 4.13 10.87
C ASN A 19 7.93 5.24 9.87
N GLY A 20 7.80 6.49 10.29
CA GLY A 20 8.37 7.57 9.49
C GLY A 20 7.64 7.87 8.17
N GLY A 21 6.42 7.35 7.95
CA GLY A 21 5.75 7.44 6.64
C GLY A 21 6.33 6.46 5.62
N SER A 22 7.05 5.42 6.06
CA SER A 22 7.60 4.38 5.19
C SER A 22 6.48 3.65 4.45
N MET A 23 6.70 3.39 3.16
CA MET A 23 5.74 2.65 2.34
C MET A 23 5.62 1.20 2.84
N LYS A 24 4.39 0.71 3.00
CA LYS A 24 4.10 -0.68 3.33
C LYS A 24 4.05 -1.54 2.06
N THR A 25 4.30 -2.83 2.23
CA THR A 25 4.11 -3.88 1.23
C THR A 25 3.41 -5.07 1.91
N GLY A 26 2.81 -5.96 1.12
CA GLY A 26 2.09 -7.14 1.62
C GLY A 26 0.70 -6.81 2.16
N TRP A 27 0.17 -7.73 2.97
CA TRP A 27 -1.14 -7.56 3.60
C TRP A 27 -1.10 -6.49 4.68
N ILE A 28 -2.07 -5.56 4.63
CA ILE A 28 -2.33 -4.59 5.67
C ILE A 28 -3.79 -4.67 6.12
N ASN A 29 -4.03 -4.40 7.41
CA ASN A 29 -5.37 -4.19 7.94
C ASN A 29 -5.54 -2.69 8.24
N VAL A 30 -6.55 -2.08 7.63
CA VAL A 30 -6.92 -0.69 7.89
C VAL A 30 -8.39 -0.69 8.29
N GLU A 31 -8.65 -0.41 9.57
CA GLU A 31 -10.00 -0.34 10.13
C GLU A 31 -10.85 -1.59 9.87
N GLY A 32 -10.25 -2.77 10.05
CA GLY A 32 -10.95 -4.06 9.85
C GLY A 32 -11.05 -4.49 8.39
N LYS A 33 -10.58 -3.69 7.43
CA LYS A 33 -10.51 -4.06 6.01
C LYS A 33 -9.09 -4.47 5.64
N TYR A 34 -8.98 -5.57 4.91
CA TYR A 34 -7.69 -6.07 4.44
C TYR A 34 -7.40 -5.61 3.02
N TYR A 35 -6.17 -5.17 2.80
CA TYR A 35 -5.67 -4.76 1.50
C TYR A 35 -4.33 -5.43 1.25
N TYR A 36 -4.05 -5.76 0.00
CA TYR A 36 -2.75 -6.30 -0.38
C TYR A 36 -1.99 -5.27 -1.20
N LEU A 37 -0.83 -4.86 -0.71
CA LEU A 37 0.12 -4.01 -1.40
C LEU A 37 1.15 -4.91 -2.08
N ASP A 38 1.42 -4.67 -3.35
CA ASP A 38 2.31 -5.51 -4.14
C ASP A 38 3.69 -5.64 -3.48
N THR A 39 4.18 -6.87 -3.35
CA THR A 39 5.50 -7.13 -2.80
C THR A 39 6.55 -7.43 -3.85
N ASP A 40 6.16 -7.89 -5.04
CA ASP A 40 7.13 -8.56 -5.93
C ASP A 40 6.69 -8.81 -7.38
N SER A 41 5.48 -8.42 -7.78
CA SER A 41 4.97 -8.79 -9.13
C SER A 41 5.71 -8.07 -10.25
N ASP A 42 6.18 -6.86 -9.97
CA ASP A 42 6.89 -5.97 -10.89
C ASP A 42 7.63 -4.94 -10.02
N PRO A 43 8.96 -4.77 -10.17
CA PRO A 43 9.73 -3.79 -9.40
C PRO A 43 9.20 -2.35 -9.53
N ASN A 44 8.49 -2.03 -10.62
CA ASN A 44 7.86 -0.73 -10.84
C ASN A 44 6.49 -0.57 -10.17
N LYS A 45 6.02 -1.62 -9.46
CA LYS A 45 4.71 -1.68 -8.82
C LYS A 45 4.77 -2.04 -7.34
N ILE A 46 5.96 -2.22 -6.75
CA ILE A 46 6.08 -2.51 -5.31
C ILE A 46 5.33 -1.44 -4.51
N GLY A 47 4.53 -1.89 -3.54
CA GLY A 47 3.69 -1.05 -2.68
C GLY A 47 2.36 -0.62 -3.29
N VAL A 48 2.11 -0.87 -4.59
CA VAL A 48 0.83 -0.56 -5.22
C VAL A 48 -0.25 -1.50 -4.70
N MET A 49 -1.37 -0.95 -4.26
CA MET A 49 -2.53 -1.73 -3.85
C MET A 49 -3.09 -2.53 -5.02
N LYS A 50 -3.19 -3.85 -4.83
CA LYS A 50 -3.89 -4.74 -5.75
C LYS A 50 -5.39 -4.72 -5.47
N THR A 51 -6.17 -4.52 -6.53
CA THR A 51 -7.63 -4.63 -6.54
C THR A 51 -8.06 -5.84 -7.36
N GLY A 52 -9.25 -6.38 -7.11
CA GLY A 52 -9.85 -7.42 -7.97
C GLY A 52 -9.41 -8.85 -7.64
N TRP A 53 -9.19 -9.15 -6.36
CA TRP A 53 -9.08 -10.54 -5.91
C TRP A 53 -10.42 -11.25 -6.15
N LEU A 54 -10.36 -12.36 -6.89
CA LEU A 54 -11.46 -13.28 -7.17
C LEU A 54 -11.58 -14.31 -6.04
#